data_AF-A0A2V7XXC8-F1
#
_entry.id   AF-A0A2V7XXC8-F1
#
_cell.length_a   1.000
_cell.length_b   1.000
_cell.length_c   1.000
_cell.angle_alpha   90.00
_cell.angle_beta   90.00
_cell.angle_gamma   90.00
#
_symmetry.space_group_name_H-M   'P 1'
#
loop_
_entity.id
_entity.type
_entity.pdbx_description
1 polymer ?
#
loop_
_entity_poly.entity_id
_entity_poly.type
_entity_poly.pdbx_seq_one_letter_code
_entity_poly.pdbx_strand_id
1 'polypeptide(L)'
;MARPALRDPSRGFEYAIANGYTKLIVVLGHENCGAVNAARSSGDPGTPSLNLLVQRIRDATGKAATLEAAVKQNARASAAYLLANSKVIREAVDGKRVGLVVAYYHLDSGVVERLR
;
A
#
# COMPACT_ATOMS: atom_id res chain seq x y z
N MET A 1 17.45 18.08 -3.47
CA MET A 1 17.82 17.39 -2.22
C MET A 1 17.34 15.94 -2.31
N ALA A 2 18.26 14.98 -2.26
CA ALA A 2 17.92 13.55 -2.24
C ALA A 2 17.19 13.22 -0.92
N ARG A 3 16.00 12.62 -1.01
CA ARG A 3 15.31 12.06 0.17
C ARG A 3 16.24 10.99 0.77
N PRO A 4 16.44 10.94 2.10
CA PRO A 4 17.29 9.92 2.69
C PRO A 4 16.73 8.53 2.36
N ALA A 5 17.53 7.72 1.67
CA ALA A 5 17.18 6.41 1.10
C ALA A 5 16.80 5.33 2.14
N LEU A 6 16.78 5.66 3.43
CA LEU A 6 16.65 4.70 4.52
C LEU A 6 15.22 4.17 4.75
N ARG A 7 14.18 4.71 4.10
CA ARG A 7 12.77 4.34 4.37
C ARG A 7 11.94 3.99 3.13
N ASP A 8 12.49 3.20 2.20
CA ASP A 8 11.71 2.66 1.07
C ASP A 8 11.15 1.27 1.41
N PRO A 9 9.82 1.09 1.49
CA PRO A 9 9.21 -0.21 1.73
C PRO A 9 9.38 -1.21 0.57
N SER A 10 9.86 -0.78 -0.60
CA SER A 10 9.95 -1.63 -1.80
C SER A 10 11.02 -2.72 -1.74
N ARG A 11 12.08 -2.50 -0.94
CA ARG A 11 13.32 -3.31 -0.93
C ARG A 11 13.11 -4.80 -0.72
N GLY A 12 12.19 -5.18 0.17
CA GLY A 12 11.89 -6.59 0.43
C GLY A 12 11.29 -7.28 -0.79
N PHE A 13 10.43 -6.58 -1.54
CA PHE A 13 9.86 -7.09 -2.78
C PHE A 13 10.93 -7.20 -3.86
N GLU A 14 11.77 -6.17 -4.02
CA GLU A 14 12.85 -6.18 -5.02
C GLU A 14 13.81 -7.36 -4.80
N TYR A 15 14.18 -7.61 -3.55
CA TYR A 15 15.02 -8.75 -3.18
C TYR A 15 14.37 -10.09 -3.54
N ALA A 16 13.09 -10.29 -3.20
CA ALA A 16 12.36 -11.51 -3.53
C ALA A 16 12.21 -11.71 -5.05
N ILE A 17 11.99 -10.64 -5.81
CA ILE A 17 11.89 -10.67 -7.26
C ILE A 17 13.24 -11.00 -7.91
N ALA A 18 14.31 -10.33 -7.48
CA ALA A 18 15.64 -10.47 -8.06
C ALA A 18 16.20 -11.90 -7.89
N ASN A 19 15.86 -12.57 -6.79
CA ASN A 19 16.25 -13.95 -6.52
C ASN A 19 15.22 -14.99 -6.98
N GLY A 20 14.11 -14.56 -7.61
CA GLY A 20 13.09 -15.47 -8.13
C GLY A 20 12.25 -16.19 -7.07
N TYR A 21 12.25 -15.72 -5.82
CA TYR A 21 11.55 -16.35 -4.69
C TYR A 21 10.03 -16.15 -4.71
N THR A 22 9.52 -15.18 -5.47
CA THR A 22 8.09 -14.91 -5.56
C THR A 22 7.58 -14.84 -7.00
N LYS A 23 6.30 -15.19 -7.17
CA LYS A 23 5.53 -15.03 -8.40
C LYS A 23 4.31 -14.12 -8.21
N LEU A 24 4.06 -13.62 -7.00
CA LEU A 24 2.90 -12.82 -6.69
C LEU A 24 3.19 -11.80 -5.58
N ILE A 25 2.78 -10.56 -5.80
CA ILE A 25 2.67 -9.51 -4.78
C ILE A 25 1.19 -9.27 -4.51
N VAL A 26 0.81 -9.32 -3.24
CA VAL A 26 -0.53 -8.96 -2.76
C VAL A 26 -0.42 -7.69 -1.93
N VAL A 27 -1.05 -6.61 -2.40
CA VAL A 27 -1.25 -5.39 -1.61
C VAL A 27 -2.59 -5.51 -0.89
N LEU A 28 -2.53 -5.80 0.41
CA LEU A 28 -3.70 -6.12 1.22
C LEU A 28 -4.08 -4.94 2.12
N GLY A 29 -5.23 -4.31 1.84
CA GLY A 29 -5.93 -3.48 2.82
C GLY A 29 -6.75 -4.36 3.77
N HIS A 30 -7.17 -3.82 4.91
CA HIS A 30 -8.01 -4.56 5.85
C HIS A 30 -9.08 -3.69 6.50
N GLU A 31 -10.14 -4.35 6.94
CA GLU A 31 -11.23 -3.76 7.69
C GLU A 31 -10.75 -2.98 8.93
N ASN A 32 -11.49 -1.91 9.25
CA ASN A 32 -11.24 -1.07 10.43
C ASN A 32 -9.79 -0.60 10.59
N CYS A 33 -9.10 -0.31 9.48
CA CYS A 33 -7.71 0.11 9.50
C CYS A 33 -7.51 1.42 10.29
N GLY A 34 -6.86 1.32 11.45
CA GLY A 34 -6.64 2.45 12.35
C GLY A 34 -5.82 3.58 11.73
N ALA A 35 -4.85 3.27 10.86
CA ALA A 35 -4.05 4.29 10.18
C ALA A 35 -4.88 5.08 9.14
N VAL A 36 -5.79 4.41 8.42
CA VAL A 36 -6.72 5.08 7.50
C VAL A 36 -7.75 5.89 8.27
N ASN A 37 -8.24 5.39 9.39
CA ASN A 37 -9.15 6.15 10.25
C ASN A 37 -8.48 7.42 10.78
N ALA A 38 -7.26 7.32 11.33
CA ALA A 38 -6.47 8.46 11.77
C ALA A 38 -6.20 9.47 10.64
N ALA A 39 -5.99 9.00 9.40
CA ALA A 39 -5.79 9.88 8.26
C ALA A 39 -7.03 10.67 7.85
N ARG A 40 -8.23 10.16 8.15
CA ARG A 40 -9.52 10.83 7.93
C ARG A 40 -9.89 11.78 9.07
N SER A 41 -9.29 11.62 10.24
CA SER A 41 -9.47 12.52 11.38
C SER A 41 -8.57 13.76 11.28
N SER A 42 -8.93 14.81 12.03
CA SER A 42 -8.17 16.07 12.14
C SER A 42 -7.14 16.08 13.27
N GLY A 43 -7.02 14.99 14.04
CA GLY A 43 -6.11 14.91 15.19
C GLY A 43 -4.63 14.80 14.79
N ASP A 44 -3.75 15.23 15.70
CA ASP A 44 -2.31 15.00 15.58
C ASP A 44 -1.97 13.53 15.91
N PRO A 45 -1.35 12.76 15.00
CA PRO A 45 -0.86 11.41 15.26
C PRO A 45 0.25 11.34 16.33
N GLY A 46 0.79 12.48 16.78
CA GLY A 46 1.63 12.59 17.98
C GLY A 46 3.12 12.41 17.75
N THR A 47 3.57 12.01 16.56
CA THR A 47 5.00 11.99 16.19
C THR A 47 5.23 12.38 14.73
N PRO A 48 6.41 12.91 14.37
CA PRO A 48 6.75 13.21 12.97
C PRO A 48 6.67 12.00 12.04
N SER A 49 7.05 10.81 12.52
CA SER A 49 6.99 9.59 11.70
C SER A 49 5.56 9.12 11.44
N LEU A 50 4.67 9.24 12.44
CA LEU A 50 3.25 8.95 12.26
C LEU A 50 2.57 9.99 11.36
N ASN A 51 2.98 11.25 11.46
CA ASN A 51 2.51 12.31 10.56
C ASN A 51 2.84 12.01 9.09
N LEU A 52 4.05 11.53 8.78
CA LEU A 52 4.40 11.12 7.41
C LEU A 52 3.52 9.96 6.90
N LEU A 53 3.23 8.97 7.75
CA LEU A 53 2.34 7.87 7.41
C LEU A 53 0.92 8.36 7.12
N VAL A 54 0.35 9.12 8.05
CA VAL A 54 -1.02 9.64 7.97
C VAL A 54 -1.18 10.57 6.76
N GLN A 55 -0.23 11.47 6.50
CA GLN A 55 -0.27 12.35 5.34
C GLN A 55 -0.29 11.56 4.03
N ARG A 56 0.60 10.56 3.88
CA ARG A 56 0.61 9.70 2.68
C ARG A 56 -0.72 8.99 2.46
N ILE A 57 -1.34 8.48 3.52
CA ILE A 57 -2.66 7.84 3.43
C ILE A 57 -3.75 8.86 3.10
N ARG A 58 -3.70 10.05 3.72
CA ARG A 58 -4.66 11.13 3.44
C ARG A 58 -4.63 11.55 1.97
N ASP A 59 -3.44 11.74 1.42
CA ASP A 59 -3.25 12.06 0.00
C ASP A 59 -3.77 10.93 -0.91
N ALA A 60 -3.53 9.68 -0.51
CA ALA A 60 -4.00 8.51 -1.25
C ALA A 60 -5.52 8.35 -1.24
N THR A 61 -6.18 8.68 -0.13
CA THR A 61 -7.62 8.42 0.09
C THR A 61 -8.54 9.57 -0.28
N GLY A 62 -8.02 10.81 -0.34
CA GLY A 62 -8.77 11.99 -0.74
C GLY A 62 -10.09 12.15 0.03
N LYS A 63 -11.20 12.31 -0.70
CA LYS A 63 -12.56 12.49 -0.14
C LYS A 63 -13.41 11.21 -0.16
N ALA A 64 -12.79 10.03 -0.04
CA ALA A 64 -13.54 8.76 -0.01
C ALA A 64 -14.71 8.81 1.00
N ALA A 65 -15.90 8.38 0.57
CA ALA A 65 -17.12 8.54 1.37
C ALA A 65 -17.11 7.69 2.65
N THR A 66 -16.66 6.44 2.56
CA THR A 66 -16.62 5.49 3.69
C THR A 66 -15.19 5.13 4.08
N LEU A 67 -15.01 4.61 5.30
CA LEU A 67 -13.71 4.10 5.75
C LEU A 67 -13.25 2.95 4.86
N GLU A 68 -14.13 2.00 4.53
CA GLU A 68 -13.82 0.89 3.63
C GLU A 68 -13.35 1.39 2.26
N ALA A 69 -14.06 2.35 1.65
CA ALA A 69 -13.66 2.92 0.37
C ALA A 69 -12.27 3.58 0.47
N ALA A 70 -12.00 4.28 1.56
CA ALA A 70 -10.69 4.88 1.82
C ALA A 70 -9.59 3.80 1.93
N VAL A 71 -9.84 2.70 2.65
CA VAL A 71 -8.88 1.58 2.73
C VAL A 71 -8.61 0.98 1.35
N LYS A 72 -9.67 0.67 0.59
CA LYS A 72 -9.57 0.12 -0.76
C LYS A 72 -8.79 1.05 -1.68
N GLN A 73 -9.01 2.37 -1.58
CA GLN A 73 -8.26 3.37 -2.33
C GLN A 73 -6.79 3.48 -1.90
N ASN A 74 -6.50 3.47 -0.60
CA ASN A 74 -5.14 3.46 -0.08
C ASN A 74 -4.35 2.22 -0.56
N ALA A 75 -4.99 1.04 -0.60
CA ALA A 75 -4.38 -0.18 -1.12
C ALA A 75 -4.04 -0.06 -2.61
N ARG A 76 -4.97 0.47 -3.44
CA ARG A 76 -4.72 0.75 -4.86
C ARG A 76 -3.59 1.76 -5.07
N ALA A 77 -3.58 2.85 -4.31
CA ALA A 77 -2.52 3.86 -4.36
C ALA A 77 -1.16 3.28 -3.94
N SER A 78 -1.13 2.38 -2.96
CA SER A 78 0.09 1.69 -2.54
C SER A 78 0.64 0.77 -3.63
N ALA A 79 -0.24 0.04 -4.34
CA ALA A 79 0.15 -0.73 -5.52
C ALA A 79 0.72 0.16 -6.64
N ALA A 80 0.03 1.26 -6.96
CA ALA A 80 0.51 2.23 -7.95
C ALA A 80 1.86 2.84 -7.56
N TYR A 81 2.07 3.12 -6.28
CA TYR A 81 3.35 3.62 -5.77
C TYR A 81 4.48 2.63 -6.00
N LEU A 82 4.28 1.33 -5.74
CA LEU A 82 5.30 0.30 -5.97
C LEU A 82 5.71 0.27 -7.45
N LEU A 83 4.73 0.28 -8.36
CA LEU A 83 4.98 0.29 -9.81
C LEU A 83 5.66 1.58 -10.27
N ALA A 84 5.32 2.73 -9.72
CA ALA A 84 5.91 4.00 -10.10
C ALA A 84 7.36 4.15 -9.60
N ASN A 85 7.67 3.64 -8.40
CA ASN A 85 8.93 3.94 -7.71
C ASN A 85 9.97 2.82 -7.78
N SER A 86 9.60 1.61 -8.20
CA SER A 86 10.56 0.50 -8.38
C SER A 86 10.58 0.01 -9.82
N LYS A 87 11.73 0.17 -10.48
CA LYS A 87 11.98 -0.39 -11.82
C LYS A 87 11.92 -1.92 -11.79
N VAL A 88 12.49 -2.54 -10.75
CA VAL A 88 12.53 -4.00 -10.58
C VAL A 88 11.12 -4.58 -10.49
N ILE A 89 10.26 -3.98 -9.65
CA ILE A 89 8.87 -4.43 -9.52
C ILE A 89 8.11 -4.21 -10.83
N ARG A 90 8.20 -3.02 -11.41
CA ARG A 90 7.49 -2.69 -12.66
C ARG A 90 7.85 -3.62 -13.81
N GLU A 91 9.13 -3.83 -14.08
CA GLU A 91 9.58 -4.74 -15.16
C GLU A 91 9.19 -6.20 -14.91
N ALA A 92 9.13 -6.64 -13.65
CA ALA A 92 8.66 -7.98 -13.31
C ALA A 92 7.17 -8.16 -13.55
N VAL A 93 6.37 -7.13 -13.28
CA VAL A 93 4.92 -7.13 -13.52
C VAL A 93 4.61 -7.01 -15.01
N ASP A 94 5.21 -6.05 -15.71
CA ASP A 94 5.02 -5.83 -17.15
C ASP A 94 5.46 -7.04 -17.97
N GLY A 95 6.58 -7.66 -17.56
CA GLY A 95 7.10 -8.91 -18.14
C GLY A 95 6.36 -10.17 -17.70
N LYS A 96 5.26 -10.05 -16.95
CA LYS A 96 4.43 -11.16 -16.43
C LYS A 96 5.20 -12.21 -15.62
N ARG A 97 6.39 -11.87 -15.09
CA ARG A 97 7.18 -12.75 -14.21
C ARG A 97 6.59 -12.82 -12.80
N VAL A 98 5.95 -11.74 -12.37
CA VAL A 98 5.30 -11.59 -11.06
C VAL A 98 3.94 -10.93 -11.26
N GLY A 99 2.89 -11.52 -10.69
CA GLY A 99 1.59 -10.87 -10.61
C GLY A 99 1.55 -9.80 -9.52
N LEU A 100 0.76 -8.74 -9.71
CA LEU A 100 0.44 -7.78 -8.65
C LEU A 100 -1.08 -7.73 -8.51
N VAL A 101 -1.58 -8.01 -7.31
CA VAL A 101 -3.01 -7.94 -6.99
C VAL A 101 -3.24 -7.04 -5.79
N VAL A 102 -4.37 -6.36 -5.79
CA VAL A 102 -4.86 -5.59 -4.64
C VAL A 102 -6.03 -6.36 -4.04
N ALA A 103 -6.07 -6.45 -2.71
CA ALA A 103 -7.12 -7.16 -2.00
C ALA A 103 -7.54 -6.40 -0.74
N TYR A 104 -8.69 -6.78 -0.21
CA TYR A 104 -9.24 -6.28 1.04
C TYR A 104 -9.59 -7.45 1.96
N TYR A 105 -9.10 -7.41 3.19
CA TYR A 105 -9.35 -8.40 4.21
C TYR A 105 -10.51 -7.98 5.12
N HIS A 106 -11.58 -8.78 5.12
CA HIS A 106 -12.71 -8.66 6.03
C HIS A 106 -12.33 -9.34 7.35
N LEU A 107 -12.13 -8.56 8.42
CA LEU A 107 -11.60 -9.06 9.70
C LEU A 107 -12.59 -10.01 10.37
N ASP A 108 -13.88 -9.67 10.32
CA ASP A 108 -14.92 -10.42 11.01
C ASP A 108 -15.18 -11.80 10.40
N SER A 109 -15.00 -11.93 9.07
CA SER A 109 -15.28 -13.18 8.34
C SER A 109 -14.03 -13.95 7.94
N GLY A 110 -12.85 -13.32 7.97
CA GLY A 110 -11.62 -13.89 7.42
C GLY A 110 -11.55 -13.91 5.89
N VAL A 111 -12.54 -13.37 5.18
CA VAL A 111 -12.59 -13.38 3.72
C VAL A 111 -11.62 -12.36 3.14
N VAL A 112 -10.84 -12.80 2.13
CA VAL A 112 -10.00 -11.92 1.32
C VAL A 112 -10.71 -11.64 0.00
N GLU A 113 -11.23 -10.42 -0.16
CA GLU A 113 -11.85 -9.92 -1.37
C GLU A 113 -10.78 -9.38 -2.32
N ARG A 114 -10.60 -10.01 -3.49
CA ARG A 114 -9.75 -9.43 -4.53
C ARG A 114 -10.42 -8.19 -5.11
N LEU A 115 -9.71 -7.06 -5.06
CA LEU A 115 -10.16 -5.81 -5.66
C LEU A 115 -9.83 -5.83 -7.16
N ARG A 116 -10.83 -5.51 -7.97
CA ARG A 116 -10.66 -5.24 -9.40
C ARG A 116 -10.35 -3.76 -9.62
#